data_AF-A0A349B5M7-F1
#
_entry.id   AF-A0A349B5M7-F1
#
_cell.length_a   1.000
_cell.length_b   1.000
_cell.length_c   1.000
_cell.angle_alpha   90.00
_cell.angle_beta   90.00
_cell.angle_gamma   90.00
#
_symmetry.space_group_name_H-M   'P 1'
#
loop_
_entity.id
_entity.type
_entity.pdbx_description
1 polymer ?
#
loop_
_entity_poly.entity_id
_entity_poly.type
_entity_poly.pdbx_seq_one_letter_code
_entity_poly.pdbx_strand_id
1 'polypeptide(L)'
;MEARRSSAVVPTYPDELPITARHDELLEVLRDHQVVIVAGETGSGKSTQLPKLCLELGRGVRGLIGHTQPRRIAARSVSERVAEELGVEVGGQVGYAVRFTDQVGPDTRLKVMTDGILLNELQRDRLLLGYDTIIVDEAHERSLNID
;
A
#
# COMPACT_ATOMS: atom_id res chain seq x y z
N MET A 1 -18.58 -2.57 8.46
CA MET A 1 -17.71 -1.38 8.22
C MET A 1 -17.35 -0.67 9.52
N GLU A 2 -18.30 -0.40 10.42
CA GLU A 2 -18.06 0.20 11.75
C GLU A 2 -16.89 -0.45 12.51
N ALA A 3 -16.92 -1.79 12.64
CA ALA A 3 -15.88 -2.56 13.33
C ALA A 3 -14.48 -2.46 12.70
N ARG A 4 -14.41 -2.28 11.37
CA ARG A 4 -13.14 -2.02 10.66
C ARG A 4 -12.71 -0.57 10.84
N ARG A 5 -13.62 0.40 11.01
CA ARG A 5 -13.20 1.78 11.33
C ARG A 5 -12.64 1.87 12.75
N SER A 6 -13.30 1.25 13.72
CA SER A 6 -12.90 1.31 15.12
C SER A 6 -11.54 0.66 15.43
N SER A 7 -11.10 -0.30 14.61
CA SER A 7 -9.79 -0.94 14.77
C SER A 7 -8.69 -0.30 13.90
N ALA A 8 -8.93 0.84 13.25
CA ALA A 8 -7.92 1.48 12.40
C ALA A 8 -6.73 1.98 13.24
N VAL A 9 -5.52 1.57 12.86
CA VAL A 9 -4.29 2.13 13.44
C VAL A 9 -4.08 3.53 12.89
N VAL A 10 -3.70 4.46 13.77
CA VAL A 10 -3.31 5.82 13.40
C VAL A 10 -1.82 5.81 13.04
N PRO A 11 -1.44 6.12 11.79
CA PRO A 11 -0.04 6.16 11.40
C PRO A 11 0.72 7.30 12.09
N THR A 12 2.01 7.08 12.32
CA THR A 12 2.99 8.12 12.66
C THR A 12 4.02 8.22 11.55
N TYR A 13 4.69 9.36 11.38
CA TYR A 13 5.61 9.58 10.27
C TYR A 13 6.99 10.01 10.79
N PRO A 14 8.09 9.44 10.25
CA PRO A 14 9.44 9.89 10.59
C PRO A 14 9.75 11.25 9.96
N ASP A 15 10.17 12.22 10.76
CA ASP A 15 10.41 13.60 10.34
C ASP A 15 11.58 13.72 9.34
N GLU A 16 12.52 12.77 9.35
CA GLU A 16 13.70 12.79 8.50
C GLU A 16 13.44 12.43 7.03
N LEU A 17 12.28 11.85 6.69
CA LEU A 17 11.99 11.45 5.31
C LEU A 17 11.45 12.62 4.48
N PRO A 18 11.96 12.84 3.25
CA PRO A 18 11.49 13.92 2.38
C PRO A 18 9.98 13.93 2.12
N ILE A 19 9.35 12.75 2.04
CA ILE A 19 7.91 12.64 1.84
C ILE A 19 7.09 13.18 3.03
N THR A 20 7.61 13.08 4.25
CA THR A 20 6.94 13.55 5.47
C THR A 20 6.78 15.07 5.45
N ALA A 21 7.75 15.81 4.90
CA ALA A 21 7.64 17.26 4.75
C ALA A 21 6.50 17.71 3.80
N ARG A 22 5.96 16.78 3.00
CA ARG A 22 4.87 16.99 2.04
C ARG A 22 3.56 16.34 2.51
N HIS A 23 3.46 15.96 3.78
CA HIS A 23 2.35 15.20 4.35
C HIS A 23 0.97 15.78 4.00
N ASP A 24 0.71 17.03 4.39
CA ASP A 24 -0.61 17.65 4.23
C ASP A 24 -0.98 17.85 2.76
N GLU A 25 -0.01 18.27 1.95
CA GLU A 25 -0.15 18.41 0.49
C GLU A 25 -0.54 17.05 -0.14
N LEU A 26 0.13 15.97 0.25
CA LEU A 26 -0.17 14.63 -0.26
C LEU A 26 -1.54 14.14 0.19
N LEU A 27 -1.95 14.40 1.44
CA LEU A 27 -3.28 14.04 1.93
C LEU A 27 -4.39 14.75 1.15
N GLU A 28 -4.20 16.04 0.84
CA GLU A 28 -5.14 16.82 0.02
C GLU A 28 -5.24 16.23 -1.39
N VAL A 29 -4.09 16.05 -2.05
CA VAL A 29 -4.06 15.52 -3.42
C VAL A 29 -4.65 14.12 -3.51
N LEU A 30 -4.33 13.21 -2.57
CA LEU A 30 -4.87 11.85 -2.50
C LEU A 30 -6.37 11.79 -2.18
N ARG A 31 -6.91 12.81 -1.50
CA ARG A 31 -8.34 12.92 -1.21
C ARG A 31 -9.12 13.36 -2.44
N ASP A 32 -8.61 14.37 -3.13
CA ASP A 32 -9.37 15.13 -4.12
C ASP A 32 -9.21 14.59 -5.55
N HIS A 33 -8.22 13.73 -5.79
CA HIS A 33 -7.95 13.15 -7.10
C HIS A 33 -8.08 11.63 -7.11
N GLN A 34 -8.74 11.10 -8.14
CA GLN A 34 -8.86 9.65 -8.34
C GLN A 34 -7.52 9.00 -8.72
N VAL A 35 -6.65 9.74 -9.43
CA VAL A 35 -5.35 9.28 -9.90
C VAL A 35 -4.31 10.34 -9.57
N VAL A 36 -3.22 9.92 -8.94
CA VAL A 36 -2.12 10.78 -8.51
C VAL A 36 -0.81 10.15 -8.94
N ILE A 37 0.06 10.95 -9.55
CA ILE A 37 1.43 10.53 -9.87
C ILE A 37 2.35 11.16 -8.83
N VAL A 38 3.02 10.32 -8.05
CA VAL A 38 3.99 10.76 -7.04
C VAL A 38 5.39 10.42 -7.52
N ALA A 39 6.20 11.45 -7.77
CA ALA A 39 7.60 11.32 -8.14
C ALA A 39 8.51 11.78 -7.00
N GLY A 40 9.63 11.08 -6.84
CA GLY A 40 10.66 11.43 -5.87
C GLY A 40 11.82 10.45 -5.95
N GLU A 41 13.01 10.85 -5.49
CA GLU A 41 14.21 10.02 -5.56
C GLU A 41 14.09 8.74 -4.71
N THR A 42 14.90 7.73 -5.00
CA THR A 42 15.03 6.54 -4.14
C THR A 42 15.43 6.96 -2.73
N GLY A 43 14.83 6.34 -1.71
CA GLY A 43 15.07 6.72 -0.31
C GLY A 43 14.21 7.89 0.19
N SER A 44 13.38 8.52 -0.65
CA SER A 44 12.42 9.56 -0.23
C SER A 44 11.31 9.07 0.71
N GLY A 45 11.13 7.76 0.87
CA GLY A 45 10.11 7.17 1.73
C GLY A 45 8.78 6.80 1.05
N LYS A 46 8.64 6.96 -0.28
CA LYS A 46 7.39 6.71 -1.02
C LYS A 46 6.74 5.36 -0.70
N SER A 47 7.50 4.28 -0.87
CA SER A 47 7.02 2.91 -0.71
C SER A 47 6.54 2.59 0.70
N THR A 48 7.05 3.26 1.73
CA THR A 48 6.65 3.01 3.12
C THR A 48 5.58 4.00 3.60
N GLN A 49 5.64 5.26 3.17
CA GLN A 49 4.77 6.32 3.72
C GLN A 49 3.48 6.56 2.92
N LEU A 50 3.46 6.41 1.59
CA LEU A 50 2.23 6.55 0.80
C LEU A 50 1.10 5.60 1.24
N PRO A 51 1.34 4.29 1.48
CA PRO A 51 0.27 3.43 1.97
C PRO A 51 -0.25 3.84 3.36
N LYS A 52 0.61 4.42 4.21
CA LYS A 52 0.21 4.95 5.52
C LYS A 52 -0.68 6.18 5.39
N LEU A 53 -0.34 7.13 4.51
CA LEU A 53 -1.20 8.28 4.17
C LEU A 53 -2.58 7.82 3.67
N CYS A 54 -2.63 6.75 2.87
CA CYS A 54 -3.90 6.16 2.44
C CYS A 54 -4.69 5.60 3.64
N LEU A 55 -4.04 4.89 4.57
CA LEU A 55 -4.69 4.41 5.80
C LEU A 55 -5.25 5.56 6.64
N GLU A 56 -4.50 6.67 6.78
CA GLU A 56 -4.94 7.87 7.50
C GLU A 56 -6.21 8.48 6.88
N LEU A 57 -6.31 8.50 5.55
CA LEU A 57 -7.52 8.92 4.82
C LEU A 57 -8.69 7.93 4.95
N GLY A 58 -8.54 6.86 5.72
CA GLY A 58 -9.56 5.83 5.92
C GLY A 58 -9.72 4.87 4.75
N ARG A 59 -8.72 4.78 3.86
CA ARG A 59 -8.63 3.71 2.85
C ARG A 59 -8.31 2.38 3.54
N GLY A 60 -8.56 1.25 2.87
CA GLY A 60 -8.39 -0.07 3.50
C GLY A 60 -9.58 -0.51 4.39
N VAL A 61 -10.63 0.31 4.46
CA VAL A 61 -11.85 0.05 5.26
C VAL A 61 -12.97 -0.53 4.40
N ARG A 62 -13.13 -0.03 3.17
CA ARG A 62 -14.20 -0.49 2.24
C ARG A 62 -13.72 -1.63 1.36
N GLY A 63 -12.44 -1.61 1.00
CA GLY A 63 -11.69 -2.70 0.37
C GLY A 63 -10.26 -2.68 0.89
N LEU A 64 -9.36 -3.44 0.27
CA LEU A 64 -7.93 -3.38 0.58
C LEU A 64 -7.26 -2.18 -0.11
N ILE A 65 -6.16 -1.73 0.46
CA ILE A 65 -5.12 -0.99 -0.24
C ILE A 65 -4.18 -2.03 -0.84
N GLY A 66 -4.13 -2.11 -2.17
CA GLY A 66 -3.18 -2.96 -2.88
C GLY A 66 -1.95 -2.16 -3.26
N HIS A 67 -0.76 -2.59 -2.83
CA HIS A 67 0.49 -1.90 -3.12
C HIS A 67 1.43 -2.84 -3.87
N THR A 68 1.70 -2.56 -5.15
CA THR A 68 2.54 -3.44 -5.95
C THR A 68 4.03 -3.10 -5.81
N GLN A 69 4.86 -4.13 -5.93
CA GLN A 69 6.31 -4.06 -5.92
C GLN A 69 6.86 -5.01 -6.99
N PRO A 70 7.89 -4.64 -7.77
CA PRO A 70 8.38 -5.47 -8.88
C PRO A 70 9.04 -6.78 -8.39
N ARG A 71 9.51 -6.81 -7.14
CA ARG A 71 10.30 -7.93 -6.58
C ARG A 71 9.67 -8.46 -5.30
N ARG A 72 9.72 -9.79 -5.13
CA ARG A 72 9.20 -10.46 -3.93
C ARG A 72 9.85 -9.98 -2.64
N ILE A 73 11.18 -9.79 -2.66
CA ILE A 73 11.93 -9.30 -1.49
C ILE A 73 11.48 -7.88 -1.14
N ALA A 74 11.28 -7.01 -2.13
CA ALA A 74 10.76 -5.66 -1.90
C ALA A 74 9.35 -5.69 -1.30
N ALA A 75 8.42 -6.48 -1.86
CA ALA A 75 7.07 -6.63 -1.30
C ALA A 75 7.08 -7.05 0.18
N ARG A 76 7.92 -8.03 0.51
CA ARG A 76 8.09 -8.51 1.88
C ARG A 76 8.71 -7.45 2.80
N SER A 77 9.84 -6.88 2.41
CA SER A 77 10.57 -5.91 3.24
C SER A 77 9.77 -4.61 3.45
N VAL A 78 9.04 -4.14 2.44
CA VAL A 78 8.13 -2.99 2.58
C VAL A 78 7.02 -3.32 3.58
N SER A 79 6.42 -4.51 3.51
CA SER A 79 5.37 -4.92 4.45
C SER A 79 5.88 -5.03 5.88
N GLU A 80 7.04 -5.66 6.07
CA GLU A 80 7.69 -5.78 7.38
C GLU A 80 7.98 -4.39 7.95
N ARG A 81 8.50 -3.48 7.14
CA ARG A 81 8.79 -2.11 7.56
C ARG A 81 7.54 -1.30 7.92
N VAL A 82 6.49 -1.36 7.09
CA VAL A 82 5.24 -0.65 7.37
C VAL A 82 4.53 -1.24 8.60
N ALA A 83 4.55 -2.56 8.78
CA ALA A 83 4.02 -3.21 9.97
C ALA A 83 4.76 -2.78 11.25
N GLU A 84 6.09 -2.76 11.21
CA GLU A 84 6.95 -2.25 12.30
C GLU A 84 6.59 -0.81 12.66
N GLU A 85 6.53 0.09 11.68
CA GLU A 85 6.22 1.52 11.90
C GLU A 85 4.79 1.74 12.44
N LEU A 86 3.85 0.84 12.12
CA LEU A 86 2.47 0.89 12.62
C LEU A 86 2.29 0.13 13.96
N GLY A 87 3.33 -0.56 14.45
CA GLY A 87 3.24 -1.36 15.68
C GLY A 87 2.29 -2.56 15.56
N VAL A 88 2.20 -3.18 14.37
CA VAL A 88 1.36 -4.36 14.11
C VAL A 88 2.20 -5.52 13.59
N GLU A 89 1.65 -6.73 13.66
CA GLU A 89 2.29 -7.91 13.07
C GLU A 89 1.92 -8.05 11.58
N VAL A 90 2.87 -8.54 10.79
CA VAL A 90 2.62 -8.94 9.40
C VAL A 90 1.63 -10.09 9.38
N GLY A 91 0.61 -10.01 8.51
CA GLY A 91 -0.54 -10.91 8.47
C GLY A 91 -1.75 -10.38 9.26
N GLY A 92 -1.54 -9.37 10.12
CA GLY A 92 -2.59 -8.59 10.76
C GLY A 92 -3.11 -7.49 9.82
N GLN A 93 -2.97 -6.23 10.22
CA GLN A 93 -3.46 -5.08 9.41
C GLN A 93 -2.62 -4.82 8.15
N VAL A 94 -1.35 -5.22 8.17
CA VAL A 94 -0.43 -5.17 7.04
C VAL A 94 -0.08 -6.59 6.67
N GLY A 95 -0.17 -6.93 5.40
CA GLY A 95 0.14 -8.26 4.88
C GLY A 95 0.83 -8.19 3.53
N TYR A 96 1.34 -9.33 3.08
CA TYR A 96 1.89 -9.44 1.72
C TYR A 96 1.48 -10.69 0.99
N ALA A 97 1.43 -10.59 -0.33
CA ALA A 97 1.23 -11.73 -1.22
C ALA A 97 2.27 -11.75 -2.33
N VAL A 98 3.02 -12.85 -2.39
CA VAL A 98 3.96 -13.15 -3.46
C VAL A 98 3.70 -14.56 -3.96
N ARG A 99 4.21 -14.90 -5.14
CA ARG A 99 3.98 -16.25 -5.67
C ARG A 99 4.51 -17.32 -4.69
N PHE A 100 3.62 -18.23 -4.31
CA PHE A 100 3.79 -19.31 -3.33
C PHE A 100 3.76 -18.92 -1.84
N THR A 101 3.60 -17.64 -1.50
CA THR A 101 3.57 -17.21 -0.09
C THR A 101 2.60 -16.06 0.09
N ASP A 102 1.63 -16.27 0.96
CA ASP A 102 0.63 -15.27 1.33
C ASP A 102 0.59 -15.12 2.85
N GLN A 103 0.66 -13.88 3.32
CA GLN A 103 0.58 -13.48 4.72
C GLN A 103 -0.45 -12.36 4.81
N VAL A 104 -1.70 -12.71 4.50
CA VAL A 104 -2.85 -11.81 4.50
C VAL A 104 -3.97 -12.49 5.29
N GLY A 105 -4.59 -11.74 6.20
CA GLY A 105 -5.67 -12.19 7.07
C GLY A 105 -6.96 -11.41 6.85
N PRO A 106 -8.05 -11.78 7.56
CA PRO A 106 -9.34 -11.09 7.47
C PRO A 106 -9.26 -9.61 7.90
N ASP A 107 -8.31 -9.27 8.78
CA ASP A 107 -8.10 -7.92 9.29
C ASP A 107 -7.10 -7.09 8.45
N THR A 108 -6.49 -7.68 7.42
CA THR A 108 -5.57 -6.96 6.56
C THR A 108 -6.27 -5.81 5.85
N ARG A 109 -5.58 -4.67 5.80
CA ARG A 109 -6.01 -3.42 5.17
C ARG A 109 -5.04 -3.04 4.07
N LEU A 110 -3.75 -3.18 4.32
CA LEU A 110 -2.68 -2.98 3.36
C LEU A 110 -2.14 -4.34 2.93
N LYS A 111 -2.26 -4.64 1.65
CA LYS A 111 -1.65 -5.81 1.02
C LYS A 111 -0.57 -5.35 0.07
N VAL A 112 0.69 -5.58 0.43
CA VAL A 112 1.80 -5.37 -0.50
C VAL A 112 1.99 -6.65 -1.32
N MET A 113 2.13 -6.55 -2.63
CA MET A 113 2.18 -7.72 -3.50
C MET A 113 3.11 -7.52 -4.67
N THR A 114 3.51 -8.61 -5.32
CA THR A 114 4.16 -8.47 -6.63
C THR A 114 3.17 -8.11 -7.72
N ASP A 115 3.61 -7.42 -8.76
CA ASP A 115 2.75 -7.07 -9.92
C ASP A 115 2.03 -8.29 -10.49
N GLY A 116 2.73 -9.42 -10.60
CA GLY A 116 2.16 -10.69 -11.09
C GLY A 116 1.02 -11.23 -10.22
N ILE A 117 0.95 -10.90 -8.93
CA ILE A 117 -0.19 -11.26 -8.07
C ILE A 117 -1.39 -10.37 -8.43
N LEU A 118 -1.19 -9.06 -8.54
CA LEU A 118 -2.27 -8.13 -8.94
C LEU A 118 -2.81 -8.49 -10.33
N LEU A 119 -1.94 -8.77 -11.31
CA LEU A 119 -2.33 -9.19 -12.66
C LEU A 119 -3.15 -10.49 -12.66
N ASN A 120 -2.77 -11.47 -11.85
CA ASN A 120 -3.52 -12.72 -11.72
C ASN A 120 -4.89 -12.50 -11.05
N GLU A 121 -5.00 -11.55 -10.12
CA GLU A 121 -6.28 -11.16 -9.52
C GLU A 121 -7.18 -10.43 -10.52
N LEU A 122 -6.62 -9.53 -11.33
CA LEU A 122 -7.30 -8.84 -12.43
C LEU A 122 -7.97 -9.80 -13.43
N GLN A 123 -7.41 -11.00 -13.64
CA GLN A 123 -8.02 -12.02 -14.48
C GLN A 123 -9.33 -12.57 -13.89
N ARG A 124 -9.48 -12.56 -12.56
CA ARG A 124 -10.63 -13.08 -11.82
C ARG A 124 -11.62 -11.98 -11.45
N ASP A 125 -11.10 -10.82 -11.06
CA ASP A 125 -11.84 -9.62 -10.70
C ASP A 125 -11.35 -8.45 -11.56
N ARG A 126 -11.96 -8.32 -12.75
CA ARG A 126 -11.59 -7.29 -13.74
C ARG A 126 -11.80 -5.86 -13.27
N LEU A 127 -12.64 -5.67 -12.25
CA LEU A 127 -12.96 -4.36 -11.70
C LEU A 127 -12.20 -4.08 -10.40
N LEU A 128 -11.42 -5.06 -9.90
CA LEU A 128 -10.69 -4.98 -8.64
C LEU A 128 -11.59 -4.52 -7.47
N LEU A 129 -12.83 -5.02 -7.41
CA LEU A 129 -13.82 -4.65 -6.38
C LEU A 129 -13.37 -4.99 -4.95
N GLY A 130 -12.40 -5.91 -4.80
CA GLY A 130 -11.77 -6.19 -3.51
C GLY A 130 -10.87 -5.06 -2.99
N TYR A 131 -10.50 -4.09 -3.83
CA TYR A 131 -9.62 -2.99 -3.50
C TYR A 131 -10.37 -1.65 -3.53
N ASP A 132 -10.06 -0.76 -2.59
CA ASP A 132 -10.53 0.62 -2.64
C ASP A 132 -9.44 1.62 -3.07
N THR A 133 -8.19 1.16 -3.10
CA THR A 133 -7.01 1.93 -3.45
C THR A 133 -5.96 0.98 -4.05
N ILE A 134 -5.35 1.38 -5.16
CA ILE A 134 -4.20 0.67 -5.76
C ILE A 134 -3.04 1.66 -5.84
N ILE A 135 -1.88 1.23 -5.35
CA ILE A 135 -0.59 1.91 -5.45
C ILE A 135 0.28 1.07 -6.37
N VAL A 136 0.66 1.64 -7.51
CA VAL A 136 1.63 1.04 -8.44
C VAL A 136 2.97 1.67 -8.14
N ASP A 137 3.86 0.92 -7.48
CA ASP A 137 5.19 1.40 -7.12
C ASP A 137 6.23 1.02 -8.16
N GLU A 138 7.35 1.75 -8.17
CA GLU A 138 8.44 1.55 -9.11
C GLU A 138 7.99 1.52 -10.58
N ALA A 139 6.93 2.26 -10.91
CA ALA A 139 6.38 2.34 -12.28
C ALA A 139 7.38 2.86 -13.33
N HIS A 140 8.52 3.37 -12.88
CA HIS A 140 9.64 3.74 -13.75
C HIS A 140 10.43 2.51 -14.25
N GLU A 141 10.42 1.39 -13.51
CA GLU A 141 10.93 0.10 -13.98
C GLU A 141 9.92 -0.42 -15.02
N ARG A 142 10.11 -0.02 -16.29
CA ARG A 142 9.25 -0.44 -17.43
C ARG A 142 9.34 -1.95 -17.63
N SER A 143 8.56 -2.69 -16.84
CA SER A 143 8.42 -4.14 -16.93
C SER A 143 7.15 -4.50 -17.70
N LEU A 144 7.16 -5.64 -18.40
CA LEU A 144 6.00 -6.15 -19.14
C LEU A 144 4.73 -6.33 -18.29
N ASN A 145 4.86 -6.35 -16.97
CA ASN A 145 3.74 -6.51 -16.06
C ASN A 145 3.12 -5.16 -15.63
N ILE A 146 3.87 -4.07 -15.78
CA ILE A 146 3.47 -2.73 -15.36
C ILE A 146 2.95 -1.92 -16.57
N ASP A 147 3.51 -2.12 -17.77
CA ASP A 147 3.02 -1.55 -19.04
C ASP A 147 1.63 -2.12 -19.42
#